data_AF-A0ABC9TM22-F1
#
_entry.id   AF-A0ABC9TM22-F1
#
_cell.length_a   1.000
_cell.length_b   1.000
_cell.length_c   1.000
_cell.angle_alpha   90.00
_cell.angle_beta   90.00
_cell.angle_gamma   90.00
#
_symmetry.space_group_name_H-M   'P 1'
#
loop_
_entity.id
_entity.type
_entity.pdbx_description
1 polymer ?
#
loop_
_entity_poly.entity_id
_entity_poly.type
_entity_poly.pdbx_seq_one_letter_code
_entity_poly.pdbx_strand_id
1 'polypeptide(L)'
;MNEQISLFDIYNAKRCRFYGCCCNDDWSTKTATVNGVSDIVESFSIELSKDELKKICRDAVKIGRFRYGYYVRFIKNNVKKELFIRFDNYTTSKRKDVYEHINLYF
;
A
#
# COMPACT_ATOMS: atom_id res chain seq x y z
N MET A 1 4.45 -35.72 -18.28
CA MET A 1 3.12 -35.20 -17.87
C MET A 1 3.32 -33.71 -17.65
N ASN A 2 3.03 -32.90 -18.66
CA ASN A 2 3.22 -31.45 -18.56
C ASN A 2 2.04 -30.90 -17.74
N GLU A 3 2.32 -30.50 -16.50
CA GLU A 3 1.36 -29.73 -15.71
C GLU A 3 1.08 -28.43 -16.46
N GLN A 4 -0.13 -28.31 -17.00
CA GLN A 4 -0.60 -27.10 -17.62
C GLN A 4 -0.77 -26.05 -16.51
N ILE A 5 0.20 -25.14 -16.40
CA ILE A 5 0.12 -23.99 -15.49
C ILE A 5 -1.09 -23.17 -15.92
N SER A 6 -2.10 -23.08 -15.05
CA SER A 6 -3.28 -22.26 -15.28
C SER A 6 -2.86 -20.80 -15.39
N LEU A 7 -3.24 -20.12 -16.48
CA LEU A 7 -3.02 -18.68 -16.65
C LEU A 7 -3.65 -17.86 -15.51
N PHE A 8 -4.66 -18.41 -14.81
CA PHE A 8 -5.29 -17.77 -13.65
C PHE A 8 -4.43 -17.86 -12.38
N ASP A 9 -3.55 -18.86 -12.25
CA ASP A 9 -2.65 -18.99 -11.10
C ASP A 9 -1.50 -17.96 -11.18
N ILE A 10 -1.12 -17.56 -12.39
CA ILE A 10 -0.10 -16.53 -12.64
C ILE A 10 -0.58 -15.14 -12.18
N TYR A 11 -1.89 -14.85 -12.29
CA TYR A 11 -2.45 -13.58 -11.83
C TYR A 11 -2.45 -13.45 -10.30
N ASN A 12 -2.72 -14.54 -9.57
CA ASN A 12 -2.63 -14.54 -8.10
C ASN A 12 -1.18 -14.48 -7.59
N ALA A 13 -0.21 -14.91 -8.40
CA ALA A 13 1.22 -14.82 -8.09
C ALA A 13 1.82 -13.43 -8.36
N LYS A 14 1.09 -12.50 -9.02
CA LYS A 14 1.59 -11.17 -9.33
C LYS A 14 1.75 -10.35 -8.05
N ARG A 15 3.00 -10.16 -7.63
CA ARG A 15 3.35 -9.24 -6.54
C ARG A 15 3.50 -7.84 -7.09
N CYS A 16 2.83 -6.87 -6.49
CA CYS A 16 2.95 -5.47 -6.83
C CYS A 16 3.77 -4.75 -5.77
N ARG A 17 4.65 -3.83 -6.21
CA ARG A 17 5.44 -3.00 -5.31
C ARG A 17 4.64 -1.78 -4.88
N PHE A 18 4.54 -1.59 -3.58
CA PHE A 18 3.90 -0.45 -2.93
C PHE A 18 4.92 0.32 -2.11
N TYR A 19 4.65 1.62 -1.92
CA TYR A 19 5.50 2.52 -1.16
C TYR A 19 4.73 3.07 0.03
N GLY A 20 5.46 3.38 1.10
CA GLY A 20 4.91 3.94 2.32
C GLY A 20 5.95 4.66 3.15
N CYS A 21 5.52 5.17 4.30
CA CYS A 21 6.40 5.79 5.29
C CYS A 21 6.11 5.28 6.70
N CYS A 22 7.14 5.34 7.54
CA CYS A 22 6.97 5.21 8.99
C CYS A 22 6.32 6.49 9.53
N CYS A 23 5.53 6.33 10.59
CA CYS A 23 4.83 7.43 11.24
C CYS A 23 5.26 7.57 12.70
N ASN A 24 5.14 8.79 13.22
CA ASN A 24 5.23 9.09 14.65
C ASN A 24 3.98 8.59 15.39
N ASP A 25 3.94 8.81 16.70
CA ASP A 25 2.84 8.34 17.53
C ASP A 25 1.48 8.98 17.24
N ASP A 26 1.50 10.21 16.74
CA ASP A 26 0.33 10.96 16.28
C ASP A 26 -0.07 10.65 14.83
N TRP A 27 0.61 9.69 14.17
CA TRP A 27 0.48 9.36 12.76
C TRP A 27 0.97 10.44 11.78
N SER A 28 1.73 11.43 12.23
CA SER A 28 2.50 12.30 11.33
C SER A 28 3.64 11.51 10.67
N THR A 29 4.04 11.91 9.46
CA THR A 29 5.16 11.27 8.76
C THR A 29 6.44 11.42 9.57
N LYS A 30 7.11 10.31 9.84
CA LYS A 30 8.38 10.33 10.56
C LYS A 30 9.50 10.78 9.62
N THR A 31 10.28 11.75 10.09
CA THR A 31 11.47 12.24 9.40
C THR A 31 12.72 12.02 10.24
N ALA A 32 13.87 12.04 9.58
CA ALA A 32 15.17 11.92 10.19
C ALA A 32 16.14 12.97 9.62
N THR A 33 17.19 13.27 10.38
CA THR A 33 18.33 14.05 9.91
C THR A 33 19.45 13.10 9.50
N VAL A 34 19.89 13.16 8.24
CA VAL A 34 21.00 12.35 7.73
C VAL A 34 22.02 13.26 7.06
N ASN A 35 23.29 13.18 7.47
CA ASN A 35 24.38 14.00 6.94
C ASN A 35 24.08 15.51 6.95
N GLY A 36 23.41 16.00 7.99
CA GLY A 36 23.04 17.42 8.14
C GLY A 36 21.79 17.86 7.38
N VAL A 37 21.16 16.98 6.58
CA VAL A 37 19.88 17.26 5.92
C VAL A 37 18.74 16.83 6.83
N SER A 38 17.96 17.78 7.32
CA SER A 38 16.73 17.51 8.08
C SER A 38 15.59 17.08 7.14
N ASP A 39 14.54 16.49 7.73
CA ASP A 39 13.27 16.21 7.04
C ASP A 39 13.30 15.08 6.00
N ILE A 40 14.28 14.17 6.09
CA ILE A 40 14.29 12.96 5.26
C ILE A 40 13.21 12.00 5.76
N VAL A 41 12.22 11.72 4.92
CA VAL A 41 11.13 10.79 5.25
C VAL A 41 11.67 9.37 5.39
N GLU A 42 11.36 8.71 6.51
CA GLU A 42 11.64 7.28 6.71
C GLU A 42 10.67 6.44 5.87
N SER A 43 10.99 6.30 4.58
CA SER A 43 10.18 5.57 3.60
C SER A 43 10.50 4.07 3.54
N PHE A 44 9.54 3.27 3.08
CA PHE A 44 9.73 1.85 2.79
C PHE A 44 9.03 1.46 1.50
N SER A 45 9.50 0.37 0.89
CA SER A 45 8.78 -0.34 -0.17
C SER A 45 8.45 -1.75 0.27
N ILE A 46 7.32 -2.27 -0.18
CA ILE A 46 6.91 -3.66 0.08
C ILE A 46 6.28 -4.25 -1.18
N GLU A 47 6.63 -5.48 -1.50
CA GLU A 47 5.96 -6.25 -2.54
C GLU A 47 4.87 -7.09 -1.90
N LEU A 48 3.65 -7.00 -2.43
CA LEU A 48 2.47 -7.66 -1.88
C LEU A 48 1.69 -8.35 -2.99
N SER A 49 1.18 -9.54 -2.71
CA SER A 49 0.06 -10.09 -3.47
C SER A 49 -1.22 -9.31 -3.17
N LYS A 50 -2.23 -9.48 -4.02
CA LYS A 50 -3.57 -8.94 -3.82
C LYS A 50 -4.15 -9.28 -2.44
N ASP A 51 -3.98 -10.53 -1.99
CA ASP A 51 -4.53 -10.98 -0.71
C ASP A 51 -3.75 -10.43 0.49
N GLU A 52 -2.42 -10.29 0.38
CA GLU A 52 -1.62 -9.63 1.41
C GLU A 52 -2.01 -8.15 1.54
N LEU A 53 -2.25 -7.47 0.42
CA LEU A 53 -2.71 -6.09 0.41
C LEU A 53 -4.11 -5.95 1.04
N LYS A 54 -5.05 -6.84 0.69
CA LYS A 54 -6.38 -6.88 1.30
C LYS A 54 -6.32 -7.14 2.79
N LYS A 55 -5.41 -8.02 3.23
CA LYS A 55 -5.19 -8.30 4.66
C LYS A 55 -4.71 -7.04 5.39
N ILE A 56 -3.73 -6.33 4.82
CA ILE A 56 -3.26 -5.04 5.39
C ILE A 56 -4.42 -4.03 5.48
N CYS A 57 -5.26 -3.94 4.45
CA CYS A 57 -6.44 -3.05 4.48
C CYS A 57 -7.45 -3.48 5.56
N ARG A 58 -7.67 -4.79 5.74
CA ARG A 58 -8.58 -5.31 6.77
C ARG A 58 -8.08 -5.00 8.18
N ASP A 59 -6.77 -5.13 8.40
CA ASP A 59 -6.14 -4.90 9.70
C ASP A 59 -5.75 -3.41 9.90
N ALA A 60 -6.17 -2.53 8.99
CA ALA A 60 -5.81 -1.11 9.02
C ALA A 60 -6.52 -0.37 10.16
N VAL A 61 -5.77 0.52 10.81
CA VAL A 61 -6.29 1.49 11.77
C VAL A 61 -7.16 2.53 11.08
N LYS A 62 -6.74 2.96 9.88
CA LYS A 62 -7.47 3.94 9.07
C LYS A 62 -7.17 3.77 7.60
N ILE A 63 -8.21 3.86 6.79
CA ILE A 63 -8.08 4.01 5.34
C ILE A 63 -8.73 5.33 4.96
N GLY A 64 -8.00 6.15 4.21
CA GLY A 64 -8.57 7.38 3.66
C GLY A 64 -8.21 7.53 2.20
N ARG A 65 -9.11 8.20 1.47
CA ARG A 65 -8.89 8.54 0.07
C ARG A 65 -8.14 9.87 -0.02
N PHE A 66 -7.16 9.92 -0.91
CA PHE A 66 -6.43 11.12 -1.28
C PHE A 66 -6.57 11.39 -2.78
N ARG A 67 -6.01 12.51 -3.28
CA ARG A 67 -6.15 12.91 -4.70
C ARG A 67 -5.70 11.83 -5.69
N TYR A 68 -4.68 11.05 -5.33
CA TYR A 68 -4.01 10.10 -6.23
C TYR A 68 -4.13 8.64 -5.80
N GLY A 69 -4.97 8.32 -4.80
CA GLY A 69 -5.00 6.98 -4.25
C GLY A 69 -5.67 6.87 -2.89
N TYR A 70 -5.27 5.84 -2.15
CA TYR A 70 -5.62 5.65 -0.75
C TYR A 70 -4.36 5.68 0.11
N TYR A 71 -4.46 6.25 1.30
CA TYR A 71 -3.52 5.99 2.38
C TYR A 71 -4.11 4.94 3.31
N VAL A 72 -3.30 3.97 3.71
CA VAL A 72 -3.66 2.88 4.61
C VAL A 72 -2.72 2.91 5.80
N ARG A 73 -3.24 3.24 6.97
CA ARG A 73 -2.49 3.31 8.24
C ARG A 73 -2.63 2.00 8.99
N PHE A 74 -1.52 1.39 9.36
CA PHE A 74 -1.47 0.10 10.04
C PHE A 74 -0.26 0.03 10.96
N ILE A 75 -0.27 -0.94 11.88
CA ILE A 75 0.86 -1.20 12.79
C ILE A 75 1.48 -2.53 12.39
N LYS A 76 2.80 -2.56 12.22
CA LYS A 76 3.57 -3.79 11.97
C LYS A 76 4.83 -3.78 12.80
N ASN A 77 5.06 -4.84 13.58
CA ASN A 77 6.19 -4.97 14.50
C ASN A 77 6.31 -3.76 15.45
N ASN A 78 5.18 -3.31 16.00
CA ASN A 78 5.07 -2.12 16.86
C ASN A 78 5.47 -0.78 16.20
N VAL A 79 5.61 -0.74 14.88
CA VAL A 79 5.88 0.49 14.11
C VAL A 79 4.61 0.93 13.39
N LYS A 80 4.23 2.20 13.57
CA LYS A 80 3.13 2.85 12.82
C LYS A 80 3.59 3.13 11.40
N LYS A 81 2.80 2.70 10.41
CA LYS A 81 3.12 2.79 8.98
C LYS A 81 1.94 3.31 8.20
N GLU A 82 2.22 4.07 7.15
CA GLU A 82 1.25 4.48 6.14
C GLU A 82 1.68 3.92 4.77
N LEU A 83 0.82 3.11 4.14
CA LEU A 83 1.01 2.57 2.80
C LEU A 83 0.18 3.39 1.80
N PHE A 84 0.75 3.70 0.65
CA PHE A 84 0.06 4.40 -0.42
C PHE A 84 -0.35 3.45 -1.56
N ILE A 85 -1.66 3.37 -1.83
CA ILE A 85 -2.24 2.61 -2.95
C ILE A 85 -2.63 3.60 -4.02
N ARG A 86 -1.82 3.70 -5.08
CA ARG A 86 -2.01 4.67 -6.16
C ARG A 86 -3.15 4.26 -7.10
N PHE A 87 -3.84 5.26 -7.67
CA PHE A 87 -4.71 5.04 -8.83
C PHE A 87 -3.87 4.91 -10.10
N ASP A 88 -4.15 3.91 -10.94
CA ASP A 88 -3.49 3.75 -12.24
C ASP A 88 -3.79 4.91 -13.20
N ASN A 89 -5.00 5.49 -13.13
CA ASN A 89 -5.39 6.64 -13.95
C ASN A 89 -5.84 7.81 -13.09
N TYR A 90 -5.25 8.98 -13.39
CA TYR A 90 -5.63 10.26 -12.82
C TYR A 90 -7.12 10.51 -13.11
N THR A 91 -7.89 10.80 -12.06
CA THR A 91 -9.33 11.16 -12.13
C THR A 91 -10.32 10.00 -12.33
N THR A 92 -10.30 8.99 -11.45
CA THR A 92 -11.55 8.23 -11.23
C THR A 92 -12.53 9.14 -10.45
N SER A 93 -13.41 9.83 -11.18
CA SER A 93 -14.53 10.60 -10.62
C SER A 93 -15.52 9.72 -9.86
N LYS A 94 -15.55 8.41 -10.18
CA LYS A 94 -16.31 7.41 -9.44
C LYS A 94 -15.60 7.08 -8.13
N ARG A 95 -16.28 7.38 -7.03
CA ARG A 95 -15.86 7.11 -5.65
C ARG A 95 -15.94 5.59 -5.39
N LYS A 96 -15.00 4.84 -5.93
CA LYS A 96 -14.79 3.43 -5.56
C LYS A 96 -14.25 3.34 -4.15
N ASP A 97 -14.51 2.25 -3.45
CA ASP A 97 -13.80 1.95 -2.21
C ASP A 97 -12.41 1.32 -2.50
N VAL A 98 -11.63 1.09 -1.44
CA VAL A 98 -10.27 0.56 -1.57
C VAL A 98 -10.26 -0.90 -2.05
N TYR A 99 -11.22 -1.73 -1.64
CA TYR A 99 -11.30 -3.13 -2.01
C TYR A 99 -11.78 -3.31 -3.44
N GLU A 100 -12.74 -2.50 -3.89
CA GLU A 100 -13.14 -2.42 -5.30
C GLU A 100 -11.95 -2.04 -6.18
N HIS A 101 -11.16 -1.05 -5.77
CA HIS A 101 -9.95 -0.65 -6.49
C HIS A 101 -8.93 -1.79 -6.53
N ILE A 102 -8.64 -2.41 -5.38
CA ILE A 102 -7.72 -3.55 -5.31
C ILE A 102 -8.20 -4.68 -6.23
N ASN A 103 -9.50 -4.99 -6.24
CA ASN A 103 -10.03 -6.07 -7.03
C ASN A 103 -9.89 -5.88 -8.54
N LEU A 104 -9.95 -4.63 -9.00
CA LEU A 104 -9.93 -4.29 -10.42
C LEU A 104 -8.51 -4.15 -10.99
N TYR A 105 -7.56 -3.68 -10.18
CA TYR A 105 -6.24 -3.24 -10.70
C TYR A 105 -5.06 -4.07 -10.16
N PHE A 106 -5.27 -4.88 -9.13
CA PHE A 106 -4.25 -5.73 -8.50
C PHE A 106 -4.76 -7.16 -8.37
#